data_AF-A0A351DTT4-F1
#
_entry.id   AF-A0A351DTT4-F1
#
_cell.length_a   1.000
_cell.length_b   1.000
_cell.length_c   1.000
_cell.angle_alpha   90.00
_cell.angle_beta   90.00
_cell.angle_gamma   90.00
#
_symmetry.space_group_name_H-M   'P 1'
#
loop_
_entity.id
_entity.type
_entity.pdbx_description
1 polymer ?
#
loop_
_entity_poly.entity_id
_entity_poly.type
_entity_poly.pdbx_seq_one_letter_code
_entity_poly.pdbx_strand_id
1 'polypeptide(L)' 'MKHSIAWGVATLLTSATMAQSTVTFHADIAPIVYAQCTECHRAGEIGPMPFTTYAEVAEYG' A
#
# COMPACT_ATOMS: atom_id res chain seq x y z
N MET A 1 -15.44 45.63 -37.34
CA MET A 1 -14.00 45.42 -37.65
C MET A 1 -13.27 45.61 -36.33
N LYS A 2 -12.87 44.60 -35.57
CA LYS A 2 -12.05 43.43 -35.90
C LYS A 2 -12.12 42.51 -34.67
N HIS A 3 -12.75 41.35 -34.82
CA HIS A 3 -12.67 40.27 -33.85
C HIS A 3 -11.25 39.68 -33.96
N SER A 4 -10.37 40.04 -33.04
CA SER A 4 -9.01 39.51 -32.99
C SER A 4 -9.02 38.11 -32.38
N ILE A 5 -9.29 37.14 -33.26
CA ILE A 5 -8.64 35.84 -33.44
C ILE A 5 -8.02 35.20 -32.18
N ALA A 6 -8.59 34.02 -31.87
CA ALA A 6 -8.22 33.07 -30.86
C ALA A 6 -6.73 32.71 -30.85
N TRP A 7 -6.10 32.86 -29.68
CA TRP A 7 -4.83 32.21 -29.37
C TRP A 7 -5.14 30.80 -28.86
N GLY A 8 -5.11 29.84 -29.78
CA GLY A 8 -5.12 28.43 -29.46
C GLY A 8 -3.85 28.06 -28.71
N VAL A 9 -3.93 28.05 -27.38
CA VAL A 9 -2.93 27.38 -26.54
C VAL A 9 -3.31 25.90 -26.55
N ALA A 10 -2.59 25.12 -27.37
CA ALA A 10 -2.66 23.67 -27.33
C ALA A 10 -2.13 23.21 -25.96
N THR A 11 -3.04 22.83 -25.07
CA THR A 11 -2.71 22.28 -23.76
C THR A 11 -2.03 20.93 -23.95
N LEU A 12 -0.72 20.84 -23.73
CA LEU A 12 -0.02 19.57 -23.62
C LEU A 12 -0.55 18.84 -22.38
N LEU A 13 -1.41 17.83 -22.56
CA LEU A 13 -1.75 16.88 -21.50
C LEU A 13 -0.51 16.03 -21.22
N THR A 14 0.24 16.42 -20.20
CA THR A 14 1.34 15.60 -19.68
C THR A 14 0.73 14.56 -18.75
N SER A 15 0.72 13.29 -19.17
CA SER A 15 0.30 12.19 -18.31
C SER A 15 1.34 12.01 -17.19
N ALA A 16 0.98 12.41 -15.98
CA ALA A 16 1.79 12.09 -14.80
C ALA A 16 1.65 10.60 -14.49
N THR A 17 2.74 9.85 -14.62
CA THR A 17 2.84 8.49 -14.08
C THR A 17 2.94 8.60 -12.57
N MET A 18 1.87 8.24 -11.86
CA MET A 18 1.93 8.04 -10.42
C MET A 18 2.80 6.81 -10.14
N ALA A 19 3.93 7.02 -9.45
CA ALA A 19 4.72 5.91 -8.96
C ALA A 19 3.93 5.18 -7.88
N GLN A 20 3.57 3.93 -8.13
CA GLN A 20 2.95 3.09 -7.11
C GLN A 20 4.01 2.70 -6.09
N SER A 21 3.82 3.11 -4.85
CA SER A 21 4.68 2.66 -3.74
C SER A 21 4.62 1.14 -3.64
N THR A 22 5.78 0.50 -3.61
CA THR A 22 5.87 -0.94 -3.41
C THR A 22 5.54 -1.26 -1.96
N VAL A 23 4.49 -2.05 -1.74
CA VAL A 23 4.14 -2.56 -0.42
C VAL A 23 5.11 -3.68 -0.05
N THR A 24 5.66 -3.61 1.15
CA THR A 24 6.59 -4.60 1.69
C THR A 24 6.07 -5.15 3.01
N PHE A 25 6.35 -6.44 3.27
CA PHE A 25 5.91 -7.05 4.51
C PHE A 25 6.46 -6.31 5.73
N HIS A 26 7.77 -6.05 5.75
CA HIS A 26 8.42 -5.45 6.91
C HIS A 26 7.94 -4.02 7.21
N ALA A 27 7.78 -3.16 6.19
CA ALA A 27 7.43 -1.76 6.42
C ALA A 27 5.92 -1.56 6.62
N ASP A 28 5.09 -2.28 5.87
CA ASP A 28 3.67 -1.94 5.74
C ASP A 28 2.76 -2.95 6.46
N ILE A 29 3.10 -4.25 6.44
CA ILE A 29 2.22 -5.31 6.92
C ILE A 29 2.56 -5.74 8.35
N ALA A 30 3.85 -5.94 8.66
CA ALA A 30 4.30 -6.41 9.95
C ALA A 30 3.78 -5.53 11.11
N PRO A 31 3.79 -4.19 11.05
CA PRO A 31 3.23 -3.37 12.12
C PRO A 31 1.74 -3.66 12.40
N ILE A 32 0.96 -3.93 11.36
CA ILE A 32 -0.47 -4.26 11.48
C ILE A 32 -0.63 -5.62 12.14
N VAL A 33 0.09 -6.63 11.67
CA VAL A 33 0.04 -8.00 12.22
C VAL A 33 0.47 -8.03 13.68
N TYR A 34 1.55 -7.32 14.04
CA TYR A 34 1.99 -7.24 15.43
C TYR A 34 0.98 -6.52 16.32
N ALA A 35 0.37 -5.44 15.83
CA ALA A 35 -0.58 -4.66 16.61
C ALA A 35 -1.94 -5.34 16.78
N GLN A 36 -2.40 -6.12 15.81
CA GLN A 36 -3.81 -6.57 15.76
C GLN A 36 -3.97 -8.08 15.86
N CYS A 37 -2.92 -8.87 15.62
CA CYS A 37 -3.03 -10.32 15.55
C CYS A 37 -2.11 -11.00 16.56
N THR A 38 -0.85 -10.54 16.67
CA THR A 38 0.18 -11.19 17.49
C THR A 38 -0.11 -11.15 18.99
N GLU A 39 -1.00 -10.24 19.43
CA GLU A 39 -1.45 -10.23 20.82
C GLU A 39 -2.12 -11.55 21.24
N CYS A 40 -2.85 -12.18 20.32
CA CYS A 40 -3.50 -13.47 20.51
C CYS A 40 -2.74 -14.61 19.82
N HIS A 41 -2.15 -14.34 18.66
CA HIS A 41 -1.47 -15.31 17.80
C HIS A 41 0.04 -15.33 18.02
N ARG A 42 0.46 -15.65 19.25
CA ARG A 42 1.86 -15.98 19.57
C ARG A 42 1.91 -17.22 20.43
N ALA A 43 3.08 -17.86 20.49
CA ALA A 43 3.27 -19.05 21.30
C ALA A 43 2.92 -18.78 22.79
N GLY A 44 2.07 -19.63 23.35
CA GLY A 44 1.61 -19.52 24.74
C GLY A 44 0.32 -18.72 24.95
N GLU A 45 -0.23 -18.12 23.90
CA GLU A 45 -1.50 -17.40 23.95
C GLU A 45 -2.67 -18.22 23.38
N ILE A 46 -3.87 -17.63 23.37
CA ILE A 46 -5.11 -18.30 22.97
C ILE A 46 -5.17 -18.65 21.47
N GLY A 47 -4.42 -17.94 20.64
CA GLY A 47 -4.40 -18.15 19.19
C GLY A 47 -3.73 -19.48 18.82
N PRO A 48 -4.37 -20.33 17.98
CA PRO A 48 -3.87 -21.68 17.70
C PRO A 48 -2.63 -21.70 16.78
N MET A 49 -2.34 -20.59 16.10
CA MET A 49 -1.26 -20.47 15.13
C MET A 49 -0.48 -19.17 15.37
N PRO A 50 0.87 -19.20 15.37
CA PRO A 50 1.68 -18.02 15.60
C PRO A 50 1.70 -17.10 14.36
N PHE A 51 1.75 -15.79 14.56
CA PHE A 51 1.91 -14.76 13.54
C PHE A 51 3.09 -13.84 13.86
N THR A 52 4.23 -14.46 14.15
CA THR A 52 5.44 -13.77 14.62
C THR A 52 6.53 -13.66 13.56
N THR A 53 6.37 -14.35 12.43
CA THR A 53 7.29 -14.29 11.28
C THR A 53 6.54 -14.11 9.97
N TYR A 54 7.27 -13.68 8.93
CA TYR A 54 6.71 -13.60 7.58
C TYR A 54 6.16 -14.96 7.09
N ALA A 55 6.92 -16.04 7.27
CA ALA A 55 6.54 -17.36 6.78
C ALA A 55 5.25 -17.87 7.44
N GLU A 56 5.12 -17.66 8.74
CA GLU A 56 3.92 -17.99 9.50
C GLU A 56 2.68 -17.23 9.01
N VAL A 57 2.81 -15.94 8.72
CA VAL A 57 1.70 -15.13 8.19
C VAL A 57 1.38 -15.50 6.74
N ALA A 58 2.41 -15.75 5.92
CA ALA A 58 2.27 -16.07 4.50
C ALA A 58 1.61 -17.43 4.24
N GLU A 59 1.69 -18.37 5.19
CA GLU A 59 1.04 -19.68 5.08
C GLU A 59 -0.49 -19.59 5.04
N TYR A 60 -1.05 -18.49 5.54
CA TYR A 60 -2.49 -18.23 5.56
C TYR A 60 -2.92 -17.17 4.54
N GLY A 61 -2.02 -16.84 3.60
CA GLY A 61 -2.22 -15.93 2.47
C GLY A 61 -2.64 -16.64 1.19
#